data_AF-A0AAN6E7S7-F1
#
_entry.id   AF-A0AAN6E7S7-F1
#
_cell.length_a   1.000
_cell.length_b   1.000
_cell.length_c   1.000
_cell.angle_alpha   90.00
_cell.angle_beta   90.00
_cell.angle_gamma   90.00
#
_symmetry.space_group_name_H-M   'P 1'
#
loop_
_entity.id
_entity.type
_entity.pdbx_description
1 polymer ?
#
loop_
_entity_poly.entity_id
_entity_poly.type
_entity_poly.pdbx_seq_one_letter_code
_entity_poly.pdbx_strand_id
1 'polypeptide(L)'
;MSKRTVQQFTGHAFLKQRLVMALLSQQTVRIDGIRAQDENPGLRDYEVSLLRLLEQATNGTRIVISPTGTSVVLRPGMITGGRIDMDCPVSRSIGYYLEAL
;
A
#
# COMPACT_ATOMS: atom_id res chain seq x y z
N MET A 1 5.11 -22.71 15.46
CA MET A 1 4.18 -21.92 14.62
C MET A 1 4.14 -20.50 15.15
N SER A 2 4.77 -19.54 14.47
CA SER A 2 4.81 -18.14 14.91
C SER A 2 3.42 -17.51 14.76
N LYS A 3 2.85 -16.94 15.83
CA LYS A 3 1.59 -16.18 15.77
C LYS A 3 1.77 -15.02 14.80
N ARG A 4 1.06 -15.03 13.66
CA ARG A 4 1.05 -13.90 12.71
C ARG A 4 0.26 -12.73 13.34
N THR A 5 0.94 -11.94 14.15
CA THR A 5 0.41 -10.69 14.69
C THR A 5 0.29 -9.67 13.57
N VAL A 6 -0.86 -9.00 13.46
CA VAL A 6 -1.03 -7.88 12.53
C VAL A 6 -0.24 -6.69 13.05
N GLN A 7 0.71 -6.19 12.26
CA GLN A 7 1.50 -5.03 12.63
C GLN A 7 0.72 -3.75 12.35
N GLN A 8 0.56 -2.91 13.37
CA GLN A 8 -0.22 -1.68 13.29
C GLN A 8 0.71 -0.47 13.16
N PHE A 9 0.37 0.43 12.25
CA PHE A 9 1.03 1.70 12.03
C PHE A 9 -0.01 2.81 11.98
N THR A 10 0.44 4.04 12.22
CA THR A 10 -0.41 5.23 12.16
C THR A 10 0.19 6.27 11.22
N GLY A 11 -0.67 7.02 10.55
CA GLY A 11 -0.33 8.13 9.68
C GLY A 11 0.12 7.70 8.28
N HIS A 12 0.28 8.70 7.42
CA HIS A 12 0.61 8.54 6.01
C HIS A 12 2.13 8.60 5.72
N ALA A 13 2.94 8.98 6.71
CA ALA A 13 4.38 9.03 6.56
C ALA A 13 4.96 7.63 6.30
N PHE A 14 5.89 7.54 5.35
CA PHE A 14 6.55 6.29 4.93
C PHE A 14 5.59 5.18 4.48
N LEU A 15 4.38 5.54 3.98
CA LEU A 15 3.37 4.57 3.55
C LEU A 15 3.92 3.59 2.50
N LYS A 16 4.63 4.10 1.49
CA LYS A 16 5.30 3.28 0.46
C LYS A 16 6.24 2.25 1.07
N GLN A 17 7.18 2.69 1.92
CA GLN A 17 8.17 1.82 2.55
C GLN A 17 7.51 0.76 3.43
N ARG A 18 6.49 1.13 4.21
CA ARG A 18 5.75 0.19 5.07
C ARG A 18 5.07 -0.91 4.24
N LEU A 19 4.45 -0.56 3.11
CA LEU A 19 3.80 -1.53 2.23
C LEU A 19 4.81 -2.47 1.56
N VAL A 20 5.90 -1.93 1.03
CA VAL A 20 6.97 -2.74 0.41
C VAL A 20 7.58 -3.68 1.44
N MET A 21 7.92 -3.19 2.64
CA MET A 21 8.45 -4.05 3.70
C MET A 21 7.45 -5.11 4.17
N ALA A 22 6.14 -4.84 4.15
CA ALA A 22 5.11 -5.82 4.45
C ALA A 22 5.10 -6.97 3.44
N LEU A 23 5.24 -6.66 2.15
CA LEU A 23 5.36 -7.66 1.08
C LEU A 23 6.64 -8.50 1.22
N LEU A 24 7.79 -7.85 1.47
CA LEU A 24 9.08 -8.53 1.62
C LEU A 24 9.14 -9.41 2.87
N SER A 25 8.58 -8.94 3.99
CA SER A 25 8.58 -9.67 5.27
C SER A 25 7.45 -10.68 5.41
N GLN A 26 6.49 -10.69 4.46
CA GLN A 26 5.28 -11.52 4.51
C GLN A 26 4.47 -11.32 5.81
N GLN A 27 4.42 -10.09 6.32
CA GLN A 27 3.65 -9.70 7.49
C GLN A 27 2.42 -8.87 7.10
N THR A 28 1.28 -9.18 7.73
CA THR A 28 0.06 -8.38 7.55
C THR A 28 0.21 -7.06 8.29
N VAL A 29 -0.01 -5.96 7.58
CA VAL A 29 0.07 -4.61 8.13
C VAL A 29 -1.28 -3.91 8.07
N ARG A 30 -1.55 -3.09 9.09
CA ARG A 30 -2.68 -2.17 9.15
C ARG A 30 -2.14 -0.77 9.39
N ILE A 31 -2.53 0.18 8.55
CA ILE A 31 -2.13 1.58 8.65
C ILE A 31 -3.40 2.39 8.87
N ASP A 32 -3.56 3.01 10.03
CA ASP A 32 -4.70 3.84 10.39
C ASP A 32 -4.32 5.34 10.42
N GLY A 33 -5.31 6.24 10.44
CA GLY A 33 -5.07 7.67 10.61
C GLY A 33 -4.40 8.35 9.42
N ILE A 34 -4.59 7.83 8.19
CA ILE A 34 -4.06 8.43 6.97
C ILE A 34 -4.81 9.75 6.73
N ARG A 35 -4.15 10.88 7.03
CA ARG A 35 -4.66 12.25 6.85
C ARG A 35 -6.06 12.46 7.45
N ALA A 36 -6.32 11.87 8.62
CA ALA A 36 -7.66 11.89 9.21
C ALA A 36 -8.15 13.29 9.61
N GLN A 37 -7.24 14.27 9.74
CA GLN A 37 -7.53 15.66 10.14
C GLN A 37 -7.32 16.68 9.00
N ASP A 38 -7.00 16.22 7.78
CA ASP A 38 -6.90 17.11 6.61
C ASP A 38 -8.29 17.49 6.10
N GLU A 39 -8.39 18.62 5.40
CA GLU A 39 -9.60 19.03 4.66
C GLU A 39 -10.08 17.96 3.68
N ASN A 40 -9.14 17.28 3.03
CA ASN A 40 -9.37 16.15 2.14
C ASN A 40 -8.76 14.89 2.74
N PRO A 41 -9.50 14.14 3.60
CA PRO A 41 -8.96 13.02 4.34
C PRO A 41 -8.69 11.78 3.49
N GLY A 42 -7.77 10.93 3.98
CA GLY A 42 -7.48 9.63 3.40
C GLY A 42 -6.30 9.57 2.43
N LEU A 43 -6.30 8.50 1.63
CA LEU A 43 -5.31 8.25 0.58
C LEU A 43 -5.41 9.28 -0.54
N ARG A 44 -4.26 9.62 -1.12
CA ARG A 44 -4.19 10.37 -2.37
C ARG A 44 -4.28 9.43 -3.57
N ASP A 45 -4.65 9.97 -4.72
CA ASP A 45 -4.71 9.28 -6.02
C ASP A 45 -3.43 8.50 -6.38
N TYR A 46 -2.25 9.07 -6.14
CA TYR A 46 -0.98 8.40 -6.37
C TYR A 46 -0.72 7.23 -5.40
N GLU A 47 -1.26 7.29 -4.18
CA GLU A 47 -1.13 6.20 -3.19
C GLU A 47 -2.07 5.06 -3.54
N VAL A 48 -3.27 5.37 -4.03
CA VAL A 48 -4.21 4.37 -4.58
C VAL A 48 -3.60 3.68 -5.79
N SER A 49 -2.96 4.45 -6.69
CA SER A 49 -2.27 3.90 -7.86
C SER A 49 -1.10 3.00 -7.45
N LEU A 50 -0.32 3.39 -6.44
CA LEU A 50 0.72 2.54 -5.85
C LEU A 50 0.16 1.24 -5.27
N LEU A 51 -0.97 1.28 -4.56
CA LEU A 51 -1.60 0.06 -4.04
C LEU A 51 -2.01 -0.90 -5.16
N ARG A 52 -2.58 -0.38 -6.25
CA ARG A 52 -2.89 -1.16 -7.45
C ARG A 52 -1.64 -1.77 -8.09
N LEU A 53 -0.52 -1.05 -8.07
CA LEU A 53 0.75 -1.53 -8.62
C LEU A 53 1.24 -2.74 -7.85
N LEU A 54 1.21 -2.64 -6.52
CA LEU A 54 1.59 -3.73 -5.64
C LEU A 54 0.65 -4.94 -5.80
N GLU A 55 -0.64 -4.71 -6.00
CA GLU A 55 -1.60 -5.80 -6.28
C GLU A 55 -1.32 -6.49 -7.61
N GLN A 56 -0.96 -5.76 -8.68
CA GLN A 56 -0.60 -6.37 -9.96
C GLN A 56 0.77 -7.07 -9.93
N ALA A 57 1.73 -6.55 -9.18
CA ALA A 57 3.07 -7.12 -9.06
C ALA A 57 3.11 -8.43 -8.23
N THR A 58 2.01 -8.74 -7.53
CA THR A 58 1.95 -9.85 -6.58
C THR A 58 0.73 -10.72 -6.81
N ASN A 59 0.86 -12.01 -6.54
CA ASN A 59 -0.25 -12.95 -6.63
C ASN A 59 -0.81 -13.24 -5.24
N GLY A 60 -2.10 -13.00 -5.06
CA GLY A 60 -2.83 -13.27 -3.81
C GLY A 60 -2.65 -12.22 -2.71
N THR A 61 -2.02 -11.07 -3.00
CA THR A 61 -2.05 -9.92 -2.08
C THR A 61 -3.47 -9.38 -1.99
N ARG A 62 -3.92 -9.08 -0.77
CA ARG A 62 -5.24 -8.48 -0.54
C ARG A 62 -5.07 -7.16 0.18
N ILE A 63 -5.54 -6.09 -0.47
CA ILE A 63 -5.52 -4.74 0.08
C ILE A 63 -6.97 -4.34 0.36
N VAL A 64 -7.25 -3.96 1.61
CA VAL A 64 -8.57 -3.49 2.03
C VAL A 64 -8.44 -2.04 2.49
N ILE A 65 -9.15 -1.15 1.82
CA ILE A 65 -9.18 0.28 2.12
C ILE A 65 -10.50 0.58 2.84
N SER A 66 -10.47 1.43 3.87
CA SER A 66 -11.70 1.89 4.51
C SER A 66 -12.53 2.77 3.56
N PRO A 67 -13.86 2.91 3.76
CA PRO A 67 -14.70 3.76 2.92
C PRO A 67 -14.22 5.21 2.80
N THR A 68 -13.61 5.72 3.87
CA THR A 68 -13.04 7.08 3.94
C THR A 68 -11.59 7.16 3.48
N GLY A 69 -10.95 6.05 3.10
CA GLY A 69 -9.54 6.01 2.71
C GLY A 69 -8.55 6.30 3.85
N THR A 70 -9.00 6.43 5.09
CA THR A 70 -8.15 6.77 6.25
C THR A 70 -7.47 5.57 6.89
N SER A 71 -7.81 4.35 6.45
CA SER A 71 -7.21 3.10 6.91
C SER A 71 -6.97 2.14 5.75
N VAL A 72 -5.85 1.42 5.79
CA VAL A 72 -5.46 0.39 4.82
C VAL A 72 -4.98 -0.84 5.57
N VAL A 73 -5.49 -2.00 5.18
CA VAL A 73 -4.96 -3.31 5.61
C VAL A 73 -4.38 -4.02 4.40
N LEU A 74 -3.08 -4.32 4.44
CA LEU A 74 -2.41 -5.12 3.42
C LEU A 74 -2.09 -6.50 3.99
N ARG A 75 -2.60 -7.53 3.30
CA ARG A 75 -2.25 -8.93 3.52
C ARG A 75 -1.36 -9.36 2.36
N PRO A 76 -0.06 -9.62 2.60
CA PRO A 76 0.87 -9.90 1.53
C PRO A 76 0.60 -11.28 0.90
N GLY A 77 0.67 -11.33 -0.42
CA GLY A 77 0.75 -12.55 -1.22
C GLY A 77 2.18 -12.79 -1.71
N MET A 78 2.34 -13.61 -2.74
CA MET A 78 3.65 -13.94 -3.31
C MET A 78 4.03 -12.93 -4.39
N ILE A 79 5.28 -12.46 -4.41
CA ILE A 79 5.77 -11.60 -5.48
C ILE A 79 6.02 -12.48 -6.72
N THR A 80 5.25 -12.28 -7.77
CA THR A 80 5.34 -13.05 -9.01
C THR A 80 5.97 -12.27 -10.15
N GLY A 81 6.03 -10.94 -10.05
CA GLY A 81 6.48 -10.08 -11.14
C GLY A 81 5.57 -10.19 -12.37
N GLY A 82 6.12 -9.88 -13.55
CA GLY A 82 5.42 -9.96 -14.82
C GLY A 82 5.40 -8.63 -15.57
N ARG A 83 4.53 -8.54 -16.58
CA ARG A 83 4.24 -7.28 -17.28
C ARG A 83 3.09 -6.58 -16.56
N ILE A 84 3.31 -5.32 -16.23
CA ILE A 84 2.36 -4.48 -15.49
C ILE A 84 2.08 -3.28 -16.38
N ASP A 85 0.81 -3.10 -16.73
CA ASP A 85 0.33 -1.92 -17.46
C ASP A 85 -0.49 -1.07 -16.48
N MET A 86 -0.02 0.14 -16.22
CA MET A 86 -0.62 1.05 -15.26
C MET A 86 -0.67 2.47 -15.79
N ASP A 87 -1.82 3.11 -15.56
CA ASP A 87 -1.96 4.56 -15.71
C ASP A 87 -1.50 5.25 -14.41
N CYS A 88 -0.48 6.09 -14.52
CA CYS A 88 0.14 6.78 -13.40
C CYS A 88 -0.35 8.24 -13.36
N PRO A 89 -1.03 8.68 -12.28
CA PRO A 89 -1.50 10.07 -12.19
C PRO A 89 -0.33 11.06 -12.11
N VAL A 90 -0.57 12.27 -12.62
CA VAL A 90 0.41 13.38 -12.67
C VAL A 90 0.72 14.01 -11.31
N SER A 91 0.02 13.59 -10.25
CA SER A 91 0.22 14.08 -8.88
C SER A 91 1.56 13.67 -8.27
N ARG A 92 2.23 12.65 -8.82
CA ARG A 92 3.61 12.27 -8.50
C ARG A 92 4.37 11.81 -9.74
N SER A 93 5.69 11.96 -9.71
CA SER A 93 6.58 11.48 -10.78
C SER A 93 6.62 9.95 -10.83
N ILE A 94 6.97 9.40 -12.00
CA ILE A 94 7.06 7.95 -12.20
C ILE A 94 8.06 7.27 -11.24
N GLY A 95 9.10 7.99 -10.82
CA GLY A 95 10.09 7.52 -9.85
C GLY A 95 9.46 7.12 -8.52
N TYR A 96 8.33 7.73 -8.13
CA TYR A 96 7.62 7.36 -6.90
C TYR A 96 7.21 5.87 -6.90
N TYR A 97 6.76 5.38 -8.05
CA TYR A 97 6.32 4.00 -8.27
C TYR A 97 7.49 3.05 -8.50
N LEU A 98 8.48 3.47 -9.30
CA LEU A 98 9.66 2.66 -9.60
C LEU A 98 10.51 2.39 -8.36
N GLU A 99 10.58 3.31 -7.40
CA GLU A 99 11.24 3.08 -6.11
C GLU A 99 10.54 2.02 -5.24
N ALA A 100 9.31 1.61 -5.56
CA ALA A 100 8.58 0.58 -4.83
C ALA A 100 8.75 -0.83 -5.42
N LEU A 101 9.27 -0.93 -6.64
CA LEU A 101 9.52 -2.18 -7.37
C LEU A 101 10.99 -2.61 -7.20
#